data_AF-A0A250DE95-F1
#
_entry.id   AF-A0A250DE95-F1
#
_cell.length_a   1.000
_cell.length_b   1.000
_cell.length_c   1.000
_cell.angle_alpha   90.00
_cell.angle_beta   90.00
_cell.angle_gamma   90.00
#
_symmetry.space_group_name_H-M   'P 1'
#
loop_
_entity.id
_entity.type
_entity.pdbx_description
1 polymer ?
#
loop_
_entity_poly.entity_id
_entity_poly.type
_entity_poly.pdbx_seq_one_letter_code
_entity_poly.pdbx_strand_id
1 'polypeptide(L)'
;MLPSVVYGHDQGRRMSEADDACGVPDPLRQAVQDQLKARYEVVRPVPGPGREAALVLKIDIMDIVTVSAGGPTIVVIHAVLERPGLPPAQFKALRQVRTPYADITAETTECSAMDAVIHGLGVDVAKWMRKPEDGVSLVNGE
;
A
#
# COMPACT_ATOMS: atom_id res chain seq x y z
N MET A 1 11.46 -1.98 10.29
CA MET A 1 10.92 -3.09 9.49
C MET A 1 10.70 -2.57 8.07
N LEU A 2 11.28 -3.22 7.06
CA LEU A 2 11.10 -2.83 5.65
C LEU A 2 10.04 -3.76 5.04
N PRO A 3 8.86 -3.27 4.59
CA PRO A 3 7.90 -4.12 3.93
C PRO A 3 8.50 -4.65 2.62
N SER A 4 8.22 -5.92 2.32
CA SER A 4 8.49 -6.47 0.99
C SER A 4 7.30 -6.11 0.10
N VAL A 5 7.51 -5.27 -0.91
CA VAL A 5 6.51 -4.95 -1.93
C VAL A 5 6.98 -5.53 -3.26
N VAL A 6 6.16 -6.36 -3.89
CA VAL A 6 6.47 -7.07 -5.14
C VAL A 6 5.24 -7.14 -6.04
N TYR A 7 5.46 -7.47 -7.31
CA TYR A 7 4.37 -7.79 -8.24
C TYR A 7 3.81 -9.19 -7.94
N GLY A 8 2.49 -9.24 -7.77
CA GLY A 8 1.71 -10.43 -7.45
C GLY A 8 1.10 -11.08 -8.67
N HIS A 9 0.04 -11.83 -8.43
CA HIS A 9 -0.65 -12.61 -9.46
C HIS A 9 -2.16 -12.55 -9.26
N ASP A 10 -2.89 -11.85 -10.13
CA ASP A 10 -4.34 -11.71 -10.05
C ASP A 10 -5.05 -12.41 -11.22
N GLN A 11 -6.13 -13.12 -10.92
CA GLN A 11 -7.03 -13.75 -11.91
C GLN A 11 -6.34 -14.54 -13.05
N GLY A 12 -5.18 -15.15 -12.80
CA GLY A 12 -4.44 -15.91 -13.83
C GLY A 12 -3.38 -15.09 -14.59
N ARG A 13 -3.29 -13.78 -14.35
CA ARG A 13 -2.24 -12.90 -14.87
C ARG A 13 -1.21 -12.62 -13.78
N ARG A 14 0.06 -12.89 -14.11
CA ARG A 14 1.18 -12.43 -13.28
C ARG A 14 1.51 -10.99 -13.64
N MET A 15 1.50 -10.09 -12.66
CA MET A 15 1.98 -8.73 -12.86
C MET A 15 3.50 -8.71 -13.04
N SER A 16 3.96 -7.72 -13.78
CA SER A 16 5.37 -7.45 -14.03
C SER A 16 5.62 -5.94 -14.11
N GLU A 17 6.88 -5.55 -14.15
CA GLU A 17 7.30 -4.16 -14.37
C GLU A 17 6.76 -3.58 -15.68
N ALA A 18 6.56 -4.41 -16.71
CA ALA A 18 5.99 -3.97 -17.99
C ALA A 18 4.51 -3.57 -17.90
N ASP A 19 3.82 -4.00 -16.84
CA ASP A 19 2.41 -3.67 -16.58
C ASP A 19 2.26 -2.40 -15.72
N ASP A 20 3.38 -1.83 -15.27
CA ASP A 20 3.43 -0.75 -14.30
C ASP A 20 4.30 0.41 -14.80
N ALA A 21 3.68 1.29 -15.59
CA ALA A 21 4.36 2.46 -16.15
C ALA A 21 4.91 3.44 -15.09
N CYS A 22 4.44 3.35 -13.84
CA CYS A 22 4.79 4.29 -12.78
C CYS A 22 5.70 3.69 -11.70
N GLY A 23 6.06 2.41 -11.79
CA GLY A 23 6.97 1.75 -10.85
C GLY A 23 6.47 1.77 -9.40
N VAL A 24 5.20 1.43 -9.16
CA VAL A 24 4.49 1.43 -7.87
C VAL A 24 5.19 0.72 -6.69
N PRO A 25 5.92 -0.41 -6.83
CA PRO A 25 6.45 -1.15 -5.68
C PRO A 25 7.30 -0.33 -4.71
N ASP A 26 8.24 0.46 -5.23
CA ASP A 26 9.19 1.20 -4.38
C ASP A 26 8.58 2.44 -3.73
N PRO A 27 7.81 3.29 -4.43
CA PRO A 27 7.04 4.36 -3.81
C PRO A 27 6.04 3.83 -2.75
N LEU A 28 5.38 2.68 -2.98
CA LEU A 28 4.49 2.08 -1.99
C LEU A 28 5.25 1.60 -0.75
N ARG A 29 6.41 0.95 -0.96
CA ARG A 29 7.29 0.55 0.13
C ARG A 29 7.70 1.75 0.98
N GLN A 30 8.05 2.86 0.32
CA GLN A 30 8.45 4.10 0.97
C GLN A 30 7.28 4.74 1.72
N ALA A 31 6.11 4.87 1.11
CA ALA A 31 4.90 5.43 1.72
C ALA A 31 4.50 4.66 2.99
N VAL A 32 4.52 3.33 2.96
CA VAL A 32 4.25 2.50 4.14
C VAL A 32 5.29 2.76 5.23
N GLN A 33 6.59 2.82 4.87
CA GLN A 33 7.64 3.10 5.84
C GLN A 33 7.49 4.47 6.49
N ASP A 34 7.18 5.50 5.72
CA ASP A 34 7.07 6.86 6.24
C ASP A 34 5.87 6.98 7.18
N GLN A 35 4.75 6.36 6.84
CA GLN A 35 3.57 6.30 7.72
C GLN A 35 3.85 5.53 9.02
N LEU A 36 4.70 4.51 8.98
CA LEU A 36 5.14 3.80 10.18
C LEU A 36 6.13 4.65 11.01
N LYS A 37 7.14 5.26 10.38
CA LYS A 37 8.15 6.11 11.05
C LYS A 37 7.53 7.32 11.72
N ALA A 38 6.70 8.08 11.00
CA ALA A 38 6.00 9.25 11.53
C ALA A 38 5.21 8.93 12.80
N ARG A 39 4.74 7.68 12.94
CA ARG A 39 4.05 7.22 14.16
C ARG A 39 5.00 6.85 15.29
N TYR A 40 6.15 6.25 15.02
CA TYR A 40 7.18 5.98 16.04
C TYR A 40 7.79 7.26 16.59
N GLU A 41 7.93 8.31 15.78
CA GLU A 41 8.40 9.62 16.25
C GLU A 41 7.39 10.27 17.22
N VAL A 42 6.09 10.05 16.99
CA VAL A 42 5.02 10.56 17.86
C VAL A 42 4.83 9.68 19.12
N VAL A 43 5.10 8.38 19.04
CA VAL A 43 4.95 7.42 20.14
C VAL A 43 6.34 6.89 20.53
N ARG A 44 7.05 7.61 21.41
CA ARG A 44 8.31 7.13 22.00
C ARG A 44 8.12 5.71 22.59
N PRO A 45 8.85 4.69 22.11
CA PRO A 45 8.74 3.36 22.68
C PRO A 45 9.39 3.32 24.07
N VAL A 46 8.70 2.72 25.05
CA VAL A 46 9.30 2.32 26.32
C VAL A 46 10.21 1.11 26.04
N PRO A 47 11.51 1.13 26.41
CA PRO A 47 12.40 0.00 26.15
C PRO A 47 12.00 -1.20 27.01
N GLY A 48 11.56 -2.28 26.38
CA GLY A 48 11.32 -3.58 27.02
C GLY A 48 12.42 -4.59 26.65
N PRO A 49 12.90 -5.44 27.58
CA PRO A 49 13.94 -6.41 27.29
C PRO A 49 13.31 -7.63 26.60
N GLY A 50 13.45 -7.69 25.29
CA GLY A 50 13.04 -8.87 24.52
C GLY A 50 13.52 -8.70 23.10
N ARG A 51 14.27 -9.68 22.60
CA ARG A 51 14.65 -9.77 21.19
C ARG A 51 13.32 -9.86 20.41
N GLU A 52 12.85 -8.74 19.87
CA GLU A 52 11.63 -8.65 19.06
C GLU A 52 11.77 -9.66 17.93
N ALA A 53 10.99 -10.73 17.98
CA ALA A 53 10.77 -11.51 16.79
C ALA A 53 10.11 -10.56 15.78
N ALA A 54 10.79 -10.32 14.66
CA ALA A 54 10.44 -9.24 13.76
C ALA A 54 9.06 -9.51 13.13
N LEU A 55 8.18 -8.52 13.22
CA LEU A 55 7.00 -8.45 12.36
C LEU A 55 7.48 -8.52 10.89
N VAL A 56 6.80 -9.28 10.03
CA VAL A 56 7.09 -9.34 8.58
C VAL A 56 5.82 -8.97 7.80
N LEU A 57 5.93 -7.97 6.93
CA LEU A 57 4.84 -7.46 6.10
C LEU A 57 5.24 -7.69 4.65
N LYS A 58 4.44 -8.50 3.96
CA LYS A 58 4.56 -8.79 2.54
C LYS A 58 3.36 -8.16 1.84
N ILE A 59 3.61 -7.46 0.75
CA ILE A 59 2.60 -6.79 -0.07
C ILE A 59 2.84 -7.22 -1.51
N ASP A 60 1.81 -7.81 -2.09
CA ASP A 60 1.74 -8.17 -3.50
C ASP A 60 0.83 -7.16 -4.20
N ILE A 61 1.34 -6.51 -5.25
CA ILE A 61 0.53 -5.68 -6.14
C ILE A 61 -0.14 -6.59 -7.15
N MET A 62 -1.47 -6.62 -7.10
CA MET A 62 -2.31 -7.58 -7.80
C MET A 62 -2.79 -7.04 -9.13
N ASP A 63 -3.16 -5.75 -9.17
CA ASP A 63 -3.59 -5.07 -10.38
C ASP A 63 -3.33 -3.57 -10.28
N ILE A 64 -3.07 -2.95 -11.43
CA ILE A 64 -2.93 -1.49 -11.59
C ILE A 64 -3.75 -1.08 -12.80
N VAL A 65 -4.71 -0.17 -12.60
CA VAL A 65 -5.55 0.36 -13.67
C VAL A 65 -5.43 1.87 -13.69
N THR A 66 -5.01 2.42 -14.83
CA THR A 66 -4.95 3.86 -15.06
C THR A 66 -5.60 4.15 -16.41
N VAL A 67 -6.58 5.06 -16.42
CA VAL A 67 -7.37 5.36 -17.64
C VAL A 67 -6.79 6.52 -18.44
N SER A 68 -6.31 7.56 -17.75
CA SER A 68 -5.67 8.74 -18.36
C SER A 68 -5.07 9.64 -17.27
N ALA A 69 -4.28 10.63 -17.66
CA ALA A 69 -3.90 11.74 -16.78
C ALA A 69 -5.16 12.39 -16.16
N GLY A 70 -5.21 12.46 -14.82
CA GLY A 70 -6.35 12.97 -14.04
C GLY A 70 -7.60 12.06 -14.03
N GLY A 71 -7.57 10.94 -14.76
CA GLY A 71 -8.62 9.92 -14.75
C GLY A 71 -8.58 9.04 -13.50
N PRO A 72 -9.57 8.14 -13.33
CA PRO A 72 -9.54 7.16 -12.25
C PRO A 72 -8.27 6.31 -12.31
N THR A 73 -7.59 6.23 -11.17
CA THR A 73 -6.41 5.39 -10.98
C THR A 73 -6.69 4.43 -9.83
N ILE A 74 -6.43 3.14 -10.05
CA ILE A 74 -6.74 2.05 -9.13
C ILE A 74 -5.48 1.21 -8.90
N VAL A 75 -5.20 0.90 -7.64
CA VAL A 75 -4.21 -0.11 -7.26
C VAL A 75 -4.88 -1.14 -6.35
N VAL A 76 -4.72 -2.41 -6.71
CA VAL A 76 -5.18 -3.56 -5.93
C VAL A 76 -3.97 -4.24 -5.30
N ILE A 77 -4.03 -4.47 -3.99
CA ILE A 77 -2.98 -5.17 -3.25
C ILE A 77 -3.54 -6.34 -2.45
N HIS A 78 -2.67 -7.33 -2.24
CA HIS A 78 -2.81 -8.34 -1.22
C HIS A 78 -1.66 -8.17 -0.22
N ALA A 79 -1.96 -8.14 1.08
CA ALA A 79 -0.95 -7.99 2.12
C ALA A 79 -1.05 -9.11 3.15
N VAL A 80 0.11 -9.60 3.59
CA VAL A 80 0.24 -10.62 4.64
C VAL A 80 1.11 -10.06 5.75
N LEU A 81 0.55 -10.04 6.96
CA LEU A 81 1.26 -9.67 8.18
C LEU A 81 1.55 -10.92 9.02
N GLU A 82 2.81 -11.33 9.04
CA GLU A 82 3.31 -12.41 9.88
C GLU A 82 3.73 -11.84 11.23
N ARG A 83 3.17 -12.43 12.30
CA ARG A 83 3.41 -12.03 13.69
C ARG A 83 3.92 -13.22 14.49
N PRO A 84 4.96 -13.06 15.31
CA PRO A 84 5.48 -14.16 16.12
C PRO A 84 4.42 -14.75 17.04
N GLY A 85 4.25 -16.07 17.01
CA GLY A 85 3.29 -16.78 17.87
C GLY A 85 1.81 -16.53 17.57
N LEU A 86 1.49 -15.84 16.48
CA LEU A 86 0.12 -15.58 16.03
C LEU A 86 -0.08 -16.05 14.60
N PRO A 87 -1.32 -16.43 14.21
CA PRO A 87 -1.65 -16.67 12.82
C PRO A 87 -1.34 -15.45 11.95
N PRO A 88 -0.85 -15.65 10.71
CA PRO A 88 -0.74 -14.57 9.73
C PRO A 88 -2.09 -13.89 9.53
N ALA A 89 -2.11 -12.56 9.48
CA ALA A 89 -3.30 -11.81 9.10
C ALA A 89 -3.18 -11.44 7.62
N GLN A 90 -4.25 -11.68 6.85
CA GLN A 90 -4.29 -11.40 5.42
C GLN A 90 -5.29 -10.29 5.11
N PHE A 91 -4.94 -9.45 4.15
CA PHE A 91 -5.74 -8.29 3.75
C PHE A 91 -5.75 -8.16 2.25
N LYS A 92 -6.90 -7.75 1.70
CA LYS A 92 -6.99 -7.28 0.31
C LYS A 92 -7.43 -5.82 0.33
N ALA A 93 -6.86 -5.02 -0.54
CA ALA A 93 -7.29 -3.64 -0.64
C ALA A 93 -7.26 -3.15 -2.07
N LEU A 94 -8.26 -2.34 -2.37
CA LEU A 94 -8.41 -1.58 -3.59
C LEU A 94 -8.51 -0.12 -3.17
N ARG A 95 -7.58 0.68 -3.68
CA ARG A 95 -7.63 2.12 -3.54
C ARG A 95 -7.84 2.72 -4.91
N GLN A 96 -8.86 3.56 -5.01
CA GLN A 96 -9.14 4.35 -6.20
C GLN A 96 -9.01 5.83 -5.86
N VAL A 97 -8.35 6.58 -6.73
CA VAL A 97 -8.37 8.05 -6.70
C VAL A 97 -8.86 8.55 -8.05
N ARG A 98 -9.69 9.58 -8.00
CA ARG A 98 -10.12 10.36 -9.15
C ARG A 98 -9.76 11.80 -8.89
N THR A 99 -9.05 12.43 -9.81
CA THR A 99 -8.77 13.86 -9.72
C THR A 99 -9.99 14.62 -10.24
N PRO A 100 -10.61 15.51 -9.44
CA PRO A 100 -11.68 16.38 -9.92
C PRO A 100 -11.18 17.23 -11.09
N TYR A 101 -12.03 17.49 -12.08
CA TYR A 101 -11.64 18.25 -13.28
C TYR A 101 -11.03 19.62 -12.95
N ALA A 102 -11.49 20.27 -11.88
CA ALA A 102 -10.98 21.56 -11.42
C ALA A 102 -9.54 21.50 -10.89
N ASP A 103 -9.07 20.33 -10.46
CA ASP A 103 -7.73 20.11 -9.89
C ASP A 103 -6.75 19.53 -10.93
N ILE A 104 -7.22 19.30 -12.16
CA ILE A 104 -6.36 18.88 -13.28
C ILE A 104 -5.56 20.09 -13.74
N THR A 105 -4.24 20.00 -13.60
CA THR A 105 -3.28 21.01 -14.03
C THR A 105 -2.34 20.45 -15.09
N ALA A 106 -1.45 21.28 -15.63
CA ALA A 106 -0.41 20.83 -16.55
C ALA A 106 0.56 19.81 -15.91
N GLU A 107 0.65 19.79 -14.58
CA GLU A 107 1.47 18.84 -13.81
C GLU A 107 0.74 17.51 -13.55
N THR A 108 -0.56 17.44 -13.83
CA THR A 108 -1.34 16.23 -13.63
C THR A 108 -1.00 15.20 -14.70
N THR A 109 -0.25 14.20 -14.30
CA THR A 109 0.12 13.03 -15.10
C THR A 109 -0.53 11.77 -14.53
N GLU A 110 -0.48 10.67 -15.29
CA GLU A 110 -0.89 9.35 -14.80
C GLU A 110 -0.13 8.97 -13.53
N CYS A 111 1.19 9.19 -13.49
CA CYS A 111 2.00 8.83 -12.34
C CYS A 111 1.84 9.78 -11.15
N SER A 112 1.57 11.08 -11.36
CA SER A 112 1.24 11.97 -10.24
C SER A 112 -0.09 11.62 -9.57
N ALA A 113 -1.07 11.12 -10.35
CA ALA A 113 -2.33 10.61 -9.79
C ALA A 113 -2.09 9.28 -9.05
N MET A 114 -1.21 8.44 -9.57
CA MET A 114 -0.75 7.22 -8.90
C MET A 114 -0.11 7.51 -7.54
N ASP A 115 0.71 8.57 -7.43
CA ASP A 115 1.34 8.95 -6.15
C ASP A 115 0.32 9.18 -5.03
N ALA A 116 -0.83 9.80 -5.36
CA ALA A 116 -1.93 9.99 -4.40
C ALA A 116 -2.56 8.66 -3.96
N VAL A 117 -2.74 7.71 -4.90
CA VAL A 117 -3.23 6.35 -4.61
C VAL A 117 -2.25 5.63 -3.68
N ILE A 118 -0.95 5.69 -4.01
CA ILE A 118 0.13 5.06 -3.25
C ILE A 118 0.22 5.62 -1.84
N HIS A 119 0.18 6.94 -1.68
CA HIS A 119 0.18 7.58 -0.37
C HIS A 119 -1.01 7.13 0.48
N GLY A 120 -2.22 7.10 -0.11
CA GLY A 120 -3.43 6.60 0.54
C GLY A 120 -3.31 5.14 0.98
N LEU A 121 -2.79 4.27 0.12
CA LEU A 121 -2.50 2.88 0.46
C LEU A 121 -1.49 2.75 1.62
N GLY A 122 -0.46 3.58 1.64
CA GLY A 122 0.49 3.62 2.75
C GLY A 122 -0.19 3.90 4.10
N VAL A 123 -1.12 4.87 4.12
CA VAL A 123 -1.92 5.21 5.30
C VAL A 123 -2.82 4.03 5.72
N ASP A 124 -3.51 3.41 4.76
CA ASP A 124 -4.42 2.29 5.01
C ASP A 124 -3.67 1.07 5.56
N VAL A 125 -2.55 0.68 4.94
CA VAL A 125 -1.66 -0.40 5.40
C VAL A 125 -1.17 -0.13 6.82
N ALA A 126 -0.67 1.08 7.08
CA ALA A 126 -0.19 1.45 8.41
C ALA A 126 -1.34 1.40 9.45
N LYS A 127 -2.57 1.76 9.07
CA LYS A 127 -3.74 1.66 9.95
C LYS A 127 -4.06 0.20 10.28
N TRP A 128 -4.04 -0.72 9.31
CA TRP A 128 -4.29 -2.14 9.58
C TRP A 128 -3.26 -2.79 10.48
N MET A 129 -1.98 -2.42 10.34
CA MET A 129 -0.94 -2.92 11.23
C MET A 129 -1.23 -2.64 12.72
N ARG A 130 -2.04 -1.61 13.05
CA ARG A 130 -2.49 -1.34 14.43
C ARG A 130 -3.54 -2.32 14.92
N LYS A 131 -4.49 -2.69 14.05
CA LYS A 131 -5.60 -3.60 14.37
C LYS A 131 -5.78 -4.60 13.23
N PRO A 132 -4.87 -5.58 13.12
CA PRO A 132 -4.91 -6.56 12.04
C PRO A 132 -6.10 -7.49 12.23
N GLU A 133 -7.10 -7.34 11.37
CA GLU A 133 -8.27 -8.22 11.24
C GLU A 133 -8.13 -9.05 9.97
N ASP A 134 -8.32 -10.36 10.06
CA ASP A 134 -8.18 -11.25 8.90
C ASP A 134 -9.35 -11.05 7.91
N GLY A 135 -9.05 -11.03 6.62
CA GLY A 135 -10.07 -10.95 5.55
C GLY A 135 -10.66 -9.55 5.29
N VAL A 136 -10.02 -8.48 5.76
CA VAL A 136 -10.47 -7.11 5.45
C VAL A 136 -10.31 -6.82 3.97
N SER A 137 -11.40 -6.35 3.35
CA SER A 137 -11.43 -5.78 2.00
C SER A 137 -11.75 -4.29 2.09
N LEU A 138 -10.82 -3.42 1.70
CA LEU A 138 -11.13 -2.00 1.53
C LEU A 138 -11.37 -1.69 0.06
N VAL A 139 -12.51 -1.08 -0.23
CA VAL A 139 -12.82 -0.42 -1.50
C VAL A 139 -13.02 1.04 -1.14
N ASN A 140 -11.96 1.82 -1.22
CA ASN A 140 -12.08 3.27 -1.07
C ASN A 140 -12.09 3.88 -2.48
N GLY A 141 -13.30 4.19 -2.95
CA GLY A 141 -13.56 5.08 -4.07
C GLY A 141 -14.34 6.26 -3.52
N GLU A 142 -13.64 7.35 -3.27
CA GLU A 142 -14.13 8.61 -2.65
C GLU A 142 -14.47 8.54 -1.15
#